data_AF-A0A7R9Y0G1-F1
#
_entry.id   AF-A0A7R9Y0G1-F1
#
_cell.length_a   1.000
_cell.length_b   1.000
_cell.length_c   1.000
_cell.angle_alpha   90.00
_cell.angle_beta   90.00
_cell.angle_gamma   90.00
#
_symmetry.space_group_name_H-M   'P 1'
#
loop_
_entity.id
_entity.type
_entity.pdbx_description
1 polymer ?
#
loop_
_entity_poly.entity_id
_entity_poly.type
_entity_poly.pdbx_seq_one_letter_code
_entity_poly.pdbx_strand_id
1 'polypeptide(L)'
;REAGGSLYAFLASLLEVPLAPSLRSPSGRLLQHMPEAAPLVVGALAPVGAALLRQLLAGVAGAVPEYRVAEITDVLAALSTLCHEHICGWAQAVIARTPDAVAQAKDKEALFAAFKVCADAAAQGAPETPGRQLYLALVEFKDLCRRN
;
A
#
# COMPACT_ATOMS: atom_id res chain seq x y z
N ARG A 1 3.70 17.45 -13.78
CA ARG A 1 4.40 16.58 -12.80
C ARG A 1 3.87 16.72 -11.36
N GLU A 2 2.89 17.60 -11.10
CA GLU A 2 2.35 17.87 -9.75
C GLU A 2 1.14 16.99 -9.36
N ALA A 3 0.36 16.51 -10.34
CA ALA A 3 -0.86 15.74 -10.09
C ALA A 3 -0.64 14.42 -9.33
N GLY A 4 0.47 13.72 -9.59
CA GLY A 4 0.80 12.47 -8.90
C GLY A 4 1.11 12.67 -7.42
N GLY A 5 1.87 13.72 -7.08
CA GLY A 5 2.17 14.05 -5.69
C GLY A 5 0.93 14.43 -4.88
N SER A 6 -0.03 15.10 -5.52
CA SER A 6 -1.31 15.46 -4.89
C SER A 6 -2.19 14.23 -4.58
N LEU A 7 -2.20 13.21 -5.43
CA LEU A 7 -2.96 11.97 -5.19
C LEU A 7 -2.36 11.15 -4.04
N TYR A 8 -1.04 10.97 -4.00
CA TYR A 8 -0.39 10.24 -2.91
C TYR A 8 -0.48 11.00 -1.58
N ALA A 9 -0.37 12.33 -1.61
CA ALA A 9 -0.63 13.17 -0.45
C ALA A 9 -2.08 13.08 0.03
N PHE A 10 -3.06 13.02 -0.89
CA PHE A 10 -4.47 12.81 -0.55
C PHE A 10 -4.68 11.43 0.09
N LEU A 11 -4.21 10.36 -0.55
CA LEU A 11 -4.35 8.99 -0.05
C LEU A 11 -3.66 8.81 1.30
N ALA A 12 -2.44 9.32 1.45
CA ALA A 12 -1.74 9.29 2.73
C ALA A 12 -2.39 10.18 3.79
N SER A 13 -3.03 11.29 3.42
CA SER A 13 -3.80 12.10 4.36
C SER A 13 -5.09 11.41 4.80
N LEU A 14 -5.72 10.66 3.89
CA LEU A 14 -6.92 9.87 4.16
C LEU A 14 -6.60 8.63 5.01
N LEU A 15 -5.38 8.09 4.88
CA LEU A 15 -4.89 6.90 5.58
C LEU A 15 -3.92 7.21 6.74
N GLU A 16 -3.68 8.48 7.04
CA GLU A 16 -2.75 8.96 8.09
C GLU A 16 -1.33 8.39 8.05
N VAL A 17 -0.74 8.27 6.86
CA VAL A 17 0.63 7.80 6.77
C VAL A 17 1.61 8.94 7.05
N PRO A 18 2.66 8.74 7.89
CA PRO A 18 3.75 9.71 7.99
C PRO A 18 4.54 9.80 6.68
N LEU A 19 4.11 10.67 5.77
CA LEU A 19 4.85 10.99 4.55
C LEU A 19 6.12 11.80 4.83
N ALA A 20 7.07 11.72 3.88
CA ALA A 20 8.19 12.64 3.77
C ALA A 20 7.74 14.11 3.94
N PRO A 21 8.52 14.98 4.61
CA PRO A 21 8.10 16.31 5.03
C PRO A 21 7.61 17.22 3.89
N SER A 22 8.00 16.95 2.66
CA SER A 22 7.61 17.67 1.44
C SER A 22 6.20 17.39 0.93
N LEU A 23 5.49 16.38 1.46
CA LEU A 23 4.11 16.02 1.05
C LEU A 23 3.09 16.07 2.19
N ARG A 24 3.44 16.67 3.32
CA ARG A 24 2.50 16.83 4.44
C ARG A 24 1.36 17.76 4.04
N SER A 25 0.24 17.18 3.66
CA SER A 25 -1.05 17.87 3.72
C SER A 25 -1.48 18.00 5.19
N PRO A 26 -2.05 19.14 5.62
CA PRO A 26 -2.49 19.37 7.00
C PRO A 26 -3.61 18.42 7.50
N SER A 27 -4.11 17.50 6.68
CA SER A 27 -5.26 16.64 6.97
C SER A 27 -4.93 15.30 7.66
N GLY A 28 -3.65 14.95 7.86
CA GLY A 28 -3.23 13.65 8.44
C GLY A 28 -3.43 13.46 9.96
N ARG A 29 -4.50 14.02 10.54
CA ARG A 29 -4.85 13.88 11.98
C ARG A 29 -6.32 13.51 12.22
N LEU A 30 -7.05 13.06 11.22
CA LEU A 30 -8.48 12.79 11.33
C LEU A 30 -8.84 11.50 12.10
N LEU A 31 -8.11 10.39 11.95
CA LEU A 31 -8.38 9.12 12.65
C LEU A 31 -7.82 9.10 14.09
N GLN A 32 -6.73 9.81 14.39
CA GLN A 32 -6.30 10.01 15.80
C GLN A 32 -7.30 10.83 16.62
N HIS A 33 -8.06 11.71 15.98
CA HIS A 33 -9.07 12.55 16.64
C HIS A 33 -10.50 12.03 16.47
N MET A 34 -10.75 11.06 15.57
CA MET A 34 -12.06 10.46 15.32
C MET A 34 -11.93 8.95 15.04
N PRO A 35 -11.73 8.11 16.08
CA PRO A 35 -11.66 6.65 15.92
C PRO A 35 -12.94 6.06 15.31
N GLU A 36 -14.08 6.75 15.46
CA GLU A 36 -15.37 6.35 14.90
C GLU A 36 -15.45 6.50 13.37
N ALA A 37 -14.52 7.24 12.74
CA ALA A 37 -14.48 7.39 11.29
C ALA A 37 -13.82 6.19 10.58
N ALA A 38 -13.00 5.39 11.28
CA ALA A 38 -12.34 4.21 10.73
C ALA A 38 -13.30 3.23 10.03
N PRO A 39 -14.43 2.78 10.64
CA PRO A 39 -15.37 1.89 9.98
C PRO A 39 -16.03 2.51 8.74
N LEU A 40 -16.25 3.83 8.71
CA LEU A 40 -16.80 4.52 7.54
C LEU A 40 -15.80 4.53 6.38
N VAL A 41 -14.52 4.78 6.67
CA VAL A 41 -13.44 4.75 5.67
C VAL A 41 -13.24 3.33 5.14
N VAL A 42 -13.24 2.31 6.03
CA VAL A 42 -13.18 0.90 5.62
C VAL A 42 -14.37 0.54 4.72
N GLY A 43 -15.59 0.93 5.11
CA GLY A 43 -16.80 0.69 4.32
C GLY A 43 -16.75 1.35 2.94
N ALA A 44 -16.20 2.56 2.84
CA ALA A 44 -16.02 3.26 1.57
C ALA A 44 -14.92 2.65 0.70
N LEU A 45 -13.84 2.14 1.30
CA LEU A 45 -12.73 1.50 0.60
C LEU A 45 -13.06 0.07 0.17
N ALA A 46 -13.89 -0.66 0.91
CA ALA A 46 -14.23 -2.05 0.65
C ALA A 46 -14.56 -2.38 -0.83
N PRO A 47 -15.45 -1.63 -1.53
CA PRO A 47 -15.79 -1.92 -2.92
C PRO A 47 -14.68 -1.59 -3.92
N VAL A 48 -13.71 -0.74 -3.57
CA VAL A 48 -12.67 -0.22 -4.48
C VAL A 48 -11.25 -0.62 -4.09
N GLY A 49 -11.05 -1.28 -2.95
CA GLY A 49 -9.75 -1.54 -2.36
C GLY A 49 -8.82 -2.35 -3.26
N ALA A 50 -9.33 -3.40 -3.90
CA ALA A 50 -8.57 -4.19 -4.87
C ALA A 50 -8.15 -3.38 -6.11
N ALA A 51 -9.02 -2.47 -6.58
CA ALA A 51 -8.71 -1.60 -7.71
C ALA A 51 -7.64 -0.56 -7.33
N LEU A 52 -7.75 0.04 -6.14
CA LEU A 52 -6.76 0.95 -5.58
C LEU A 52 -5.40 0.27 -5.44
N LEU A 53 -5.36 -0.91 -4.82
CA LEU A 53 -4.14 -1.71 -4.65
C LEU A 53 -3.49 -2.03 -5.99
N ARG A 54 -4.28 -2.40 -6.99
CA ARG A 54 -3.78 -2.62 -8.35
C ARG A 54 -3.14 -1.37 -8.95
N GLN A 55 -3.76 -0.21 -8.81
CA GLN A 55 -3.20 1.04 -9.34
C GLN A 55 -1.88 1.41 -8.65
N LEU A 56 -1.79 1.20 -7.33
CA LEU A 56 -0.56 1.42 -6.57
C LEU A 56 0.56 0.48 -7.01
N LEU A 57 0.26 -0.82 -7.17
CA LEU A 57 1.24 -1.81 -7.66
C LEU A 57 1.64 -1.57 -9.12
N ALA A 58 0.71 -1.17 -9.99
CA ALA A 58 1.03 -0.76 -11.36
C ALA A 58 1.93 0.49 -11.39
N GLY A 59 1.70 1.42 -10.45
CA GLY A 59 2.56 2.56 -10.22
C GLY A 59 4.00 2.13 -9.93
N VAL A 60 4.17 1.23 -8.96
CA VAL A 60 5.47 0.65 -8.56
C VAL A 60 6.15 -0.08 -9.72
N ALA A 61 5.40 -0.87 -10.48
CA ALA A 61 5.92 -1.70 -11.58
C ALA A 61 6.58 -0.89 -12.71
N GLY A 62 6.18 0.36 -12.95
CA GLY A 62 6.80 1.13 -14.04
C GLY A 62 6.42 2.60 -14.19
N ALA A 63 5.38 3.09 -13.51
CA ALA A 63 4.95 4.47 -13.69
C ALA A 63 5.69 5.47 -12.78
N VAL A 64 6.25 5.02 -11.65
CA VAL A 64 6.87 5.93 -10.67
C VAL A 64 8.41 5.81 -10.57
N PRO A 65 9.11 6.93 -10.37
CA PRO A 65 10.52 6.93 -9.98
C PRO A 65 10.78 6.16 -8.68
N GLU A 66 12.00 5.66 -8.49
CA GLU A 66 12.38 4.84 -7.33
C GLU A 66 12.17 5.55 -5.98
N TYR A 67 12.45 6.86 -5.92
CA TYR A 67 12.23 7.66 -4.71
C TYR A 67 10.74 7.75 -4.29
N ARG A 68 9.79 7.48 -5.20
CA ARG A 68 8.35 7.44 -4.91
C ARG A 68 7.88 6.08 -4.41
N VAL A 69 8.70 5.03 -4.51
CA VAL A 69 8.33 3.69 -4.03
C VAL A 69 8.11 3.72 -2.51
N ALA A 70 8.94 4.46 -1.77
CA ALA A 70 8.77 4.66 -0.34
C ALA A 70 7.40 5.26 0.01
N GLU A 71 6.95 6.28 -0.72
CA GLU A 71 5.64 6.92 -0.51
C GLU A 71 4.47 5.98 -0.82
N ILE A 72 4.61 5.10 -1.81
CA ILE A 72 3.60 4.08 -2.10
C ILE A 72 3.60 2.99 -1.03
N THR A 73 4.78 2.58 -0.54
CA THR A 73 4.88 1.63 0.58
C THR A 73 4.16 2.16 1.79
N ASP A 74 4.41 3.41 2.13
CA ASP A 74 3.75 4.13 3.21
C ASP A 74 2.22 4.01 3.07
N VAL A 75 1.67 4.41 1.92
CA VAL A 75 0.22 4.29 1.63
C VAL A 75 -0.29 2.86 1.78
N LEU A 76 0.45 1.87 1.26
CA LEU A 76 0.07 0.46 1.33
C LEU A 76 0.16 -0.11 2.75
N ALA A 77 1.11 0.35 3.55
CA ALA A 77 1.25 -0.03 4.95
C ALA A 77 0.05 0.49 5.76
N ALA A 78 -0.32 1.76 5.60
CA ALA A 78 -1.50 2.30 6.27
C ALA A 78 -2.81 1.66 5.78
N LEU A 79 -2.92 1.36 4.48
CA LEU A 79 -4.06 0.61 3.96
C LEU A 79 -4.12 -0.80 4.57
N SER A 80 -2.97 -1.45 4.76
CA SER A 80 -2.88 -2.75 5.43
C SER A 80 -3.29 -2.67 6.90
N THR A 81 -3.00 -1.56 7.56
CA THR A 81 -3.42 -1.33 8.96
C THR A 81 -4.93 -1.09 9.07
N LEU A 82 -5.44 -0.16 8.26
CA LEU A 82 -6.84 0.24 8.30
C LEU A 82 -7.80 -0.85 7.78
N CYS A 83 -7.39 -1.58 6.74
CA CYS A 83 -8.20 -2.60 6.08
C CYS A 83 -7.60 -4.01 6.24
N HIS A 84 -7.01 -4.32 7.39
CA HIS A 84 -6.30 -5.59 7.65
C HIS A 84 -7.15 -6.85 7.38
N GLU A 85 -8.47 -6.79 7.60
CA GLU A 85 -9.39 -7.90 7.30
C GLU A 85 -9.57 -8.17 5.79
N HIS A 86 -9.33 -7.17 4.94
CA HIS A 86 -9.57 -7.25 3.50
C HIS A 86 -8.29 -7.26 2.65
N ILE A 87 -7.22 -6.65 3.14
CA ILE A 87 -6.01 -6.37 2.36
C ILE A 87 -5.36 -7.64 1.80
N CYS A 88 -5.37 -8.74 2.55
CA CYS A 88 -4.84 -10.02 2.08
C CYS A 88 -5.65 -10.57 0.89
N GLY A 89 -6.98 -10.51 0.96
CA GLY A 89 -7.85 -10.94 -0.15
C GLY A 89 -7.63 -10.09 -1.40
N TRP A 90 -7.49 -8.77 -1.23
CA TRP A 90 -7.16 -7.86 -2.33
C TRP A 90 -5.78 -8.13 -2.91
N ALA A 91 -4.76 -8.29 -2.07
CA ALA A 91 -3.39 -8.56 -2.48
C ALA A 91 -3.30 -9.86 -3.27
N GLN A 92 -3.92 -10.94 -2.77
CA GLN A 92 -3.96 -12.21 -3.48
C GLN A 92 -4.63 -12.06 -4.86
N ALA A 93 -5.79 -11.39 -4.94
CA ALA A 93 -6.51 -11.18 -6.20
C ALA A 93 -5.74 -10.30 -7.19
N VAL A 94 -4.97 -9.31 -6.73
CA VAL A 94 -4.19 -8.42 -7.59
C VAL A 94 -2.90 -9.09 -8.05
N ILE A 95 -2.15 -9.71 -7.13
CA ILE A 95 -0.87 -10.37 -7.42
C ILE A 95 -1.07 -11.58 -8.34
N ALA A 96 -2.17 -12.31 -8.19
CA ALA A 96 -2.51 -13.44 -9.09
C ALA A 96 -2.65 -13.01 -10.56
N ARG A 97 -2.91 -11.72 -10.83
CA ARG A 97 -3.06 -11.18 -12.20
C ARG A 97 -1.73 -10.78 -12.83
N THR A 98 -0.63 -10.79 -12.07
CA THR A 98 0.70 -10.58 -12.63
C THR A 98 1.06 -11.77 -13.51
N PRO A 99 1.47 -11.58 -14.78
CA PRO A 99 1.88 -12.69 -15.64
C PRO A 99 3.08 -13.44 -15.07
N ASP A 100 3.12 -14.77 -15.24
CA ASP A 100 4.26 -15.59 -14.82
C ASP A 100 5.55 -15.26 -15.56
N ALA A 101 5.43 -14.69 -16.77
CA ALA A 101 6.56 -14.15 -17.53
C ALA A 101 7.25 -12.96 -16.83
N VAL A 102 6.55 -12.27 -15.92
CA VAL A 102 7.07 -11.11 -15.20
C VAL A 102 7.56 -11.50 -13.80
N ALA A 103 6.79 -12.31 -13.07
CA ALA A 103 7.10 -12.73 -11.71
C ALA A 103 6.68 -14.20 -11.51
N GLN A 104 7.61 -15.03 -11.02
CA GLN A 104 7.34 -16.45 -10.76
C GLN A 104 6.46 -16.61 -9.51
N ALA A 105 5.94 -17.83 -9.30
CA ALA A 105 5.10 -18.15 -8.14
C ALA A 105 5.76 -17.76 -6.79
N LYS A 106 7.07 -18.01 -6.64
CA LYS A 106 7.84 -17.63 -5.44
C LYS A 106 7.90 -16.11 -5.22
N ASP A 107 7.97 -15.32 -6.30
CA ASP A 107 8.09 -13.86 -6.23
C ASP A 107 6.74 -13.25 -5.83
N LYS A 108 5.66 -13.80 -6.40
CA LYS A 108 4.28 -13.49 -6.03
C LYS A 108 4.00 -13.82 -4.58
N GLU A 109 4.45 -14.98 -4.12
CA GLU A 109 4.31 -15.42 -2.72
C GLU A 109 5.09 -14.51 -1.77
N ALA A 110 6.32 -14.11 -2.11
CA ALA A 110 7.13 -13.19 -1.32
C ALA A 110 6.45 -11.81 -1.17
N LEU A 111 5.90 -11.27 -2.27
CA LEU A 111 5.15 -10.02 -2.22
C LEU A 111 3.88 -10.14 -1.37
N PHE A 112 3.13 -11.24 -1.52
CA PHE A 112 1.95 -11.51 -0.71
C PHE A 112 2.29 -11.65 0.78
N ALA A 113 3.39 -12.34 1.11
CA ALA A 113 3.86 -12.50 2.48
C ALA A 113 4.15 -11.14 3.14
N ALA A 114 4.69 -10.18 2.40
CA ALA A 114 4.94 -8.83 2.93
C ALA A 114 3.64 -8.07 3.28
N PHE A 115 2.58 -8.21 2.47
CA PHE A 115 1.25 -7.69 2.81
C PHE A 115 0.67 -8.38 4.03
N LYS A 116 0.79 -9.71 4.10
CA LYS A 116 0.30 -10.50 5.23
C LYS A 116 0.97 -10.08 6.55
N VAL A 117 2.29 -9.87 6.55
CA VAL A 117 3.01 -9.40 7.74
C VAL A 117 2.51 -8.04 8.21
N CYS A 118 2.16 -7.13 7.29
CA CYS A 118 1.56 -5.84 7.66
C CYS A 118 0.15 -6.00 8.25
N ALA A 119 -0.68 -6.86 7.65
CA ALA A 119 -2.04 -7.13 8.13
C ALA A 119 -2.04 -7.82 9.50
N ASP A 120 -1.18 -8.82 9.69
CA ASP A 120 -1.06 -9.57 10.95
C ASP A 120 -0.56 -8.66 12.08
N ALA A 121 0.38 -7.77 11.81
CA ALA A 121 0.86 -6.77 12.78
C ALA A 121 -0.27 -5.82 13.21
N ALA A 122 -1.10 -5.38 12.26
CA ALA A 122 -2.24 -4.51 12.54
C ALA A 122 -3.33 -5.22 13.35
N ALA A 123 -3.65 -6.48 13.01
CA ALA A 123 -4.60 -7.30 13.77
C ALA A 123 -4.15 -7.55 15.22
N GLN A 124 -2.83 -7.59 15.46
CA GLN A 124 -2.23 -7.73 16.79
C GLN A 124 -2.10 -6.40 17.56
N GLY A 125 -2.50 -5.27 16.96
CA GLY A 125 -2.36 -3.95 17.57
C GLY A 125 -0.91 -3.49 17.73
N ALA A 126 0.00 -3.98 16.88
CA ALA A 126 1.39 -3.55 16.92
C ALA A 126 1.49 -2.05 16.60
N PRO A 127 2.24 -1.26 17.38
CA PRO A 127 2.34 0.19 17.20
C PRO A 127 3.08 0.59 15.92
N GLU A 128 3.89 -0.32 15.36
CA GLU A 128 4.67 -0.09 14.15
C GLU A 128 4.27 -1.10 13.06
N THR A 129 3.82 -0.61 11.92
CA THR A 129 3.61 -1.45 10.73
C THR A 129 4.98 -1.84 10.17
N PRO A 130 5.22 -3.12 9.81
CA PRO A 130 6.48 -3.59 9.24
C PRO A 130 6.71 -3.13 7.79
N GLY A 131 6.64 -1.82 7.55
CA GLY A 131 6.74 -1.17 6.24
C GLY A 131 8.06 -1.43 5.53
N ARG A 132 9.14 -1.74 6.26
CA ARG A 132 10.43 -2.10 5.66
C ARG A 132 10.36 -3.38 4.82
N GLN A 133 9.64 -4.41 5.29
CA GLN A 133 9.51 -5.66 4.56
C GLN A 133 8.67 -5.45 3.29
N LEU A 134 7.59 -4.67 3.41
CA LEU A 134 6.77 -4.27 2.27
C LEU A 134 7.56 -3.45 1.25
N TYR A 135 8.38 -2.49 1.70
CA TYR A 135 9.25 -1.71 0.83
C TYR A 135 10.19 -2.59 0.01
N LEU A 136 10.90 -3.52 0.67
CA LEU A 136 11.84 -4.42 0.00
C LEU A 136 11.13 -5.30 -1.02
N ALA A 137 9.96 -5.83 -0.68
CA ALA A 137 9.15 -6.63 -1.61
C ALA A 137 8.68 -5.81 -2.83
N LEU A 138 8.33 -4.54 -2.64
CA LEU A 138 7.91 -3.64 -3.71
C LEU A 138 9.07 -3.22 -4.61
N VAL A 139 10.27 -3.01 -4.06
CA VAL A 139 11.49 -2.76 -4.84
C VAL A 139 11.83 -3.97 -5.69
N GLU A 140 11.81 -5.17 -5.11
CA GLU A 140 12.06 -6.42 -5.87
C GLU A 140 11.02 -6.62 -6.97
N PHE A 141 9.74 -6.40 -6.65
CA PHE A 141 8.65 -6.50 -7.63
C PHE A 141 8.81 -5.51 -8.79
N LYS A 142 9.20 -4.27 -8.49
CA LYS A 142 9.54 -3.26 -9.51
C LYS A 142 10.68 -3.73 -10.40
N ASP A 143 11.74 -4.27 -9.81
CA ASP A 143 12.89 -4.76 -10.55
C ASP A 143 12.52 -5.91 -11.48
N LEU A 144 11.70 -6.86 -11.02
CA LEU A 144 11.17 -7.95 -11.85
C LEU A 144 10.35 -7.41 -13.04
N CYS A 145 9.52 -6.39 -12.79
CA CYS A 145 8.71 -5.74 -13.82
C CYS A 145 9.52 -4.91 -14.82
N ARG A 146 10.76 -4.52 -14.48
CA ARG A 146 11.65 -3.77 -15.38
C ARG A 146 12.54 -4.65 -16.24
N ARG A 147 12.83 -5.87 -15.78
CA ARG A 147 13.73 -6.82 -16.46
C ARG A 147 13.02 -7.65 -17.53
N ASN A 148 11.69 -7.75 -17.45
CA ASN A 148 10.80 -8.50 -18.34
C ASN A 148 9.84 -7.58 -19.07
#